data_AF-D7DXK0-F1
#
_entry.id   AF-D7DXK0-F1
#
_cell.length_a   1.000
_cell.length_b   1.000
_cell.length_c   1.000
_cell.angle_alpha   90.00
_cell.angle_beta   90.00
_cell.angle_gamma   90.00
#
_symmetry.space_group_name_H-M   'P 1'
#
loop_
_entity.id
_entity.type
_entity.pdbx_description
1 polymer ?
#
loop_
_entity_poly.entity_id
_entity_poly.type
_entity_poly.pdbx_seq_one_letter_code
_entity_poly.pdbx_strand_id
1 'polypeptide(L)' 'MSLEQVEDFYTMLSSEVVMYELYYKNCCKRGVFDSCHWDKTKIVNFAANLGYGFTEAELEELWFASEPIRLIRNINSR' A
#
# COMPACT_ATOMS: atom_id res chain seq x y z
N MET A 1 2.10 15.88 -3.73
CA MET A 1 1.64 16.02 -2.34
C MET A 1 2.74 15.43 -1.45
N SER A 2 2.58 15.33 -0.12
CA SER A 2 3.60 14.76 0.77
C SER A 2 3.30 13.28 1.08
N LEU A 3 4.35 12.46 1.19
CA LEU A 3 4.26 11.06 1.63
C LEU A 3 3.65 10.91 3.04
N GLU A 4 3.71 11.97 3.85
CA GLU A 4 3.10 12.08 5.17
C GLU A 4 1.62 11.69 5.17
N GLN A 5 0.86 12.06 4.13
CA GLN A 5 -0.56 11.68 4.02
C GLN A 5 -0.75 10.16 3.84
N VAL A 6 0.20 9.48 3.20
CA VAL A 6 0.19 8.01 3.05
C VAL A 6 0.54 7.35 4.38
N GLU A 7 1.52 7.89 5.10
CA GLU A 7 1.95 7.41 6.41
C GLU A 7 0.86 7.58 7.48
N ASP A 8 0.22 8.75 7.53
CA ASP A 8 -0.89 9.04 8.44
C ASP A 8 -2.09 8.11 8.17
N PHE A 9 -2.39 7.87 6.89
CA PHE A 9 -3.42 6.93 6.49
C PHE A 9 -3.14 5.51 7.01
N TYR A 10 -1.91 5.01 6.84
CA TYR A 10 -1.54 3.68 7.34
C TYR A 10 -1.46 3.61 8.87
N THR A 11 -1.07 4.70 9.52
CA THR A 11 -1.08 4.82 10.99
C THR A 11 -2.51 4.69 11.52
N MET A 12 -3.48 5.38 10.91
CA MET A 12 -4.90 5.26 11.23
C MET A 12 -5.42 3.83 10.99
N LEU A 13 -5.10 3.22 9.84
CA LEU A 13 -5.48 1.84 9.55
C LEU A 13 -4.93 0.84 10.59
N SER A 14 -3.70 1.05 11.07
CA SER A 14 -3.09 0.17 12.07
C SER A 14 -3.73 0.30 13.47
N SER A 15 -4.31 1.48 13.76
CA SER A 15 -4.91 1.78 15.06
C SER A 15 -6.39 1.38 15.13
N GLU A 16 -7.10 1.44 14.01
CA GLU A 16 -8.55 1.21 13.94
C GLU A 16 -8.90 -0.09 13.21
N VAL A 17 -9.15 -1.16 13.99
CA VAL A 17 -9.43 -2.51 13.46
C VAL A 17 -10.60 -2.53 12.48
N VAL A 18 -11.66 -1.77 12.77
CA VAL A 18 -12.85 -1.68 11.90
C VAL A 18 -12.49 -1.06 10.55
N MET A 19 -11.63 -0.05 10.54
CA MET A 19 -11.17 0.61 9.32
C MET A 19 -10.25 -0.30 8.52
N TYR A 20 -9.37 -1.04 9.19
CA TYR A 20 -8.54 -2.07 8.55
C TYR A 20 -9.38 -3.14 7.86
N GLU A 21 -10.45 -3.63 8.51
CA GLU A 21 -11.34 -4.61 7.89
C GLU A 21 -12.05 -4.06 6.65
N LEU A 22 -12.52 -2.82 6.70
CA LEU A 22 -13.15 -2.16 5.56
C LEU A 22 -12.15 -1.95 4.42
N TYR A 23 -10.94 -1.50 4.76
CA TYR A 23 -9.83 -1.36 3.82
C TYR A 23 -9.52 -2.71 3.15
N TYR A 24 -9.35 -3.77 3.94
CA TYR A 24 -9.12 -5.13 3.44
C TYR A 24 -10.27 -5.57 2.52
N LYS A 25 -11.53 -5.51 2.96
CA LYS A 25 -12.67 -5.98 2.15
C LYS A 25 -12.85 -5.20 0.84
N ASN A 26 -12.58 -3.90 0.83
CA ASN A 26 -12.82 -3.06 -0.34
C ASN A 26 -11.63 -3.03 -1.32
N CYS A 27 -10.41 -2.98 -0.79
CA CYS A 27 -9.19 -2.75 -1.56
C CYS A 27 -8.43 -4.03 -1.89
N CYS A 28 -8.65 -5.11 -1.13
CA CYS A 28 -8.10 -6.43 -1.42
C CYS A 28 -9.00 -7.19 -2.40
N LYS A 29 -8.52 -7.45 -3.61
CA LYS A 29 -9.13 -8.46 -4.48
C LYS A 29 -8.59 -9.83 -4.08
N ARG A 30 -9.47 -10.71 -3.60
CA ARG A 30 -9.12 -12.10 -3.30
C ARG A 30 -8.78 -12.85 -4.59
N GLY A 31 -7.53 -13.31 -4.70
CA GLY A 31 -7.05 -14.19 -5.74
C GLY A 31 -7.17 -15.66 -5.34
N VAL A 32 -6.54 -16.52 -6.14
CA VAL A 32 -6.47 -17.97 -5.86
C VAL A 32 -5.55 -18.21 -4.66
N PHE A 33 -5.87 -19.18 -3.80
CA PHE A 33 -5.13 -19.49 -2.56
C PHE A 33 -5.09 -18.36 -1.51
N ASP A 34 -6.19 -17.63 -1.35
CA ASP A 34 -6.31 -16.51 -0.40
C ASP A 34 -5.27 -15.38 -0.62
N SER A 35 -4.69 -15.29 -1.83
CA SER A 35 -3.80 -14.18 -2.15
C SER A 35 -4.60 -12.87 -2.15
N CYS A 36 -3.99 -11.82 -1.61
CA CYS A 36 -4.57 -10.49 -1.61
C CYS A 36 -3.92 -9.65 -2.71
N HIS A 37 -4.67 -9.32 -3.75
CA HIS A 37 -4.22 -8.39 -4.79
C HIS A 37 -4.73 -7.00 -4.45
N TRP A 38 -3.85 -6.18 -3.89
CA TRP A 38 -4.15 -4.80 -3.52
C TRP A 38 -4.35 -3.94 -4.76
N ASP A 39 -5.49 -3.25 -4.83
CA ASP A 39 -5.83 -2.35 -5.93
C ASP A 39 -5.51 -0.91 -5.55
N LYS A 40 -4.39 -0.37 -6.08
CA LYS A 40 -3.89 0.97 -5.75
C LYS A 40 -4.93 2.07 -5.97
N THR A 41 -5.70 2.00 -7.06
CA THR A 41 -6.78 2.95 -7.36
C THR A 41 -7.86 2.92 -6.29
N LYS A 42 -8.26 1.72 -5.84
CA LYS A 42 -9.23 1.59 -4.75
C LYS A 42 -8.71 2.12 -3.43
N ILE A 43 -7.42 1.93 -3.14
CA ILE A 43 -6.78 2.42 -1.91
C ILE A 43 -6.79 3.95 -1.89
N VAL A 44 -6.37 4.59 -2.99
CA VAL A 44 -6.40 6.05 -3.13
C VAL A 44 -7.82 6.59 -2.97
N ASN A 45 -8.81 5.98 -3.61
CA ASN A 45 -10.20 6.39 -3.46
C ASN A 45 -10.75 6.17 -2.05
N PHE A 46 -10.37 5.07 -1.40
CA PHE A 46 -10.76 4.78 -0.02
C PHE A 46 -10.18 5.82 0.94
N ALA A 47 -8.89 6.13 0.79
CA ALA A 47 -8.20 7.15 1.58
C ALA A 47 -8.82 8.54 1.36
N ALA A 48 -9.15 8.89 0.11
CA ALA A 48 -9.83 10.14 -0.22
C ALA A 48 -11.20 10.29 0.47
N ASN A 49 -11.98 9.20 0.57
CA ASN A 49 -13.25 9.20 1.30
C ASN A 49 -13.09 9.43 2.82
N LEU A 50 -11.89 9.20 3.35
CA LEU A 50 -11.55 9.41 4.75
C LEU A 50 -10.85 10.76 5.00
N GLY A 51 -10.62 11.55 3.94
CA GLY A 51 -9.99 12.87 4.02
C GLY A 51 -8.47 12.86 3.75
N TYR A 52 -7.88 11.73 3.41
CA TYR A 52 -6.46 11.64 3.04
C TYR A 52 -6.27 11.85 1.54
N GLY A 53 -5.36 12.75 1.17
CA GLY A 53 -5.09 13.09 -0.22
C GLY A 53 -3.71 12.60 -0.67
N PHE A 54 -3.66 11.51 -1.44
CA PHE A 54 -2.44 11.02 -2.09
C PHE A 54 -2.74 10.32 -3.41
N THR A 55 -1.74 10.16 -4.25
CA THR A 55 -1.80 9.52 -5.57
C THR A 55 -1.30 8.07 -5.51
N GLU A 56 -1.56 7.31 -6.57
CA GLU A 56 -1.01 5.95 -6.70
C GLU A 56 0.51 5.94 -6.74
N ALA A 57 1.15 6.98 -7.30
CA ALA A 57 2.59 7.10 -7.35
C ALA A 57 3.21 7.31 -5.96
N GLU A 58 2.58 8.12 -5.11
CA GLU A 58 3.02 8.34 -3.72
C GLU A 58 2.81 7.08 -2.86
N LEU A 59 1.70 6.37 -3.07
CA LEU A 59 1.46 5.06 -2.46
C LEU A 59 2.53 4.04 -2.87
N GLU A 60 2.88 4.03 -4.16
CA GLU A 60 3.89 3.16 -4.74
C GLU A 60 5.29 3.47 -4.21
N GLU A 61 5.63 4.75 -4.10
CA GLU A 61 6.89 5.21 -3.51
C GLU A 61 7.04 4.69 -2.07
N LEU A 62 6.00 4.75 -1.23
CA LEU A 62 6.05 4.23 0.13
C LEU A 62 6.18 2.69 0.18
N TRP A 63 5.41 1.97 -0.64
CA TRP A 63 5.49 0.51 -0.69
C TRP A 63 6.87 0.02 -1.13
N PHE A 64 7.46 0.64 -2.14
CA PHE A 64 8.78 0.25 -2.65
C PHE A 64 9.95 0.86 -1.88
N ALA A 65 9.79 2.00 -1.21
CA ALA A 65 10.77 2.49 -0.24
C ALA A 65 10.88 1.55 0.97
N SER A 66 9.80 0.84 1.30
CA SER A 66 9.79 -0.18 2.36
C SER A 66 10.36 -1.54 1.93
N GLU A 67 10.55 -1.79 0.63
CA GLU A 67 11.23 -3.00 0.16
C GLU A 67 12.75 -2.84 0.33
N PRO A 68 13.44 -3.72 1.09
CA PRO A 68 14.90 -3.72 1.08
C PRO A 68 15.33 -4.04 -0.35
N ILE A 69 16.05 -3.11 -0.99
CA ILE A 69 16.64 -3.31 -2.31
C ILE A 69 17.54 -4.56 -2.23
N ARG A 70 17.01 -5.73 -2.62
CA ARG A 70 17.84 -6.86 -2.98
C ARG A 70 18.42 -6.53 -4.35
N LEU A 71 19.47 -5.72 -4.34
CA LEU A 71 20.37 -5.54 -5.48
C LEU A 71 20.94 -6.92 -5.85
N ILE A 72 20.26 -7.53 -6.81
CA ILE A 72 20.74 -8.28 -7.97
C ILE A 72 22.13 -8.93 -7.82
N ARG A 73 22.11 -10.27 -7.90
CA ARG A 73 23.08 -11.17 -8.56
C ARG A 73 24.35 -10.50 -9.09
N ASN A 74 25.50 -10.92 -8.57
CA ASN A 74 26.70 -11.04 -9.39
C ASN A 74 26.82 -12.49 -9.85
N ILE A 75 26.29 -12.79 -11.04
CA ILE A 75 26.66 -13.97 -11.82
C ILE A 75 27.86 -13.56 -12.68
N ASN A 76 28.97 -14.29 -12.49
CA ASN A 76 30.20 -14.41 -13.28
C ASN A 76 31.27 -13.30 -13.22
N SER A 77 32.45 -13.64 -12.66
CA SER A 77 33.73 -13.65 -13.41
C SER A 77 34.91 -14.13 -12.54
N ARG A 78 35.20 -15.44 -12.59
CA ARG A 78 36.53 -16.02 -12.92
C ARG A 78 36.53 -17.54 -12.77
#